data_AF-Q98NJ3-F1
#
_entry.id   AF-Q98NJ3-F1
#
_cell.length_a   1.000
_cell.length_b   1.000
_cell.length_c   1.000
_cell.angle_alpha   90.00
_cell.angle_beta   90.00
_cell.angle_gamma   90.00
#
_symmetry.space_group_name_H-M   'P 1'
#
loop_
_entity.id
_entity.type
_entity.pdbx_description
1 polymer ?
#
loop_
_entity_poly.entity_id
_entity_poly.type
_entity_poly.pdbx_seq_one_letter_code
_entity_poly.pdbx_strand_id
1 'polypeptide(L)'
;MLRGPASRRRRMNDSISTLDELLSDPMVLLVMERDRVRPEQVRMLLERARNRAPDGARADQPVVPPAHIVARGCFQQWLRG
;
A
#
# COMPACT_ATOMS: atom_id res chain seq x y z
N MET A 1 21.20 9.59 40.18
CA MET A 1 20.06 10.47 39.81
C MET A 1 19.37 9.88 38.60
N LEU A 2 18.16 9.35 38.80
CA LEU A 2 17.33 8.74 37.75
C LEU A 2 16.80 9.86 36.84
N ARG A 3 17.35 9.98 35.63
CA ARG A 3 16.85 10.92 34.62
C ARG A 3 15.67 10.25 33.93
N GLY A 4 14.46 10.71 34.25
CA GLY A 4 13.19 10.09 33.85
C GLY A 4 13.06 9.89 32.33
N PRO A 5 12.26 8.89 31.90
CA PRO A 5 12.05 8.63 30.49
C PRO A 5 11.40 9.86 29.86
N ALA A 6 12.09 10.43 28.87
CA ALA A 6 11.55 11.45 28.02
C ALA A 6 10.26 10.89 27.41
N SER A 7 9.13 11.30 27.99
CA SER A 7 7.80 11.13 27.43
C SER A 7 7.80 11.91 26.12
N ARG A 8 8.24 11.24 25.06
CA ARG A 8 8.19 11.69 23.69
C ARG A 8 6.71 11.77 23.34
N ARG A 9 6.11 12.93 23.65
CA ARG A 9 4.81 13.34 23.13
C ARG A 9 4.79 12.99 21.65
N ARG A 10 3.87 12.10 21.28
CA ARG A 10 3.56 11.68 19.91
C ARG A 10 3.24 12.95 19.11
N ARG A 11 4.21 13.46 18.33
CA ARG A 11 3.91 14.42 17.28
C ARG A 11 3.18 13.68 16.18
N MET A 12 2.08 14.25 15.71
CA MET A 12 1.38 13.83 14.51
C MET A 12 2.39 13.96 13.35
N ASN A 13 2.89 12.81 12.88
CA ASN A 13 3.82 12.59 11.77
C ASN A 13 4.16 13.80 10.89
N ASP A 14 5.30 14.44 11.14
CA ASP A 14 5.81 15.52 10.28
C ASP A 14 6.46 15.02 8.97
N SER A 15 6.68 13.71 8.80
CA SER A 15 6.92 13.07 7.49
C SER A 15 7.15 11.56 7.68
N ILE A 16 6.21 10.71 7.27
CA ILE A 16 6.49 9.27 7.13
C ILE A 16 7.36 9.12 5.89
N SER A 17 8.62 8.75 6.08
CA SER A 17 9.59 8.68 4.98
C SER A 17 9.70 7.29 4.37
N THR A 18 9.25 6.27 5.11
CA THR A 18 9.34 4.87 4.70
C THR A 18 8.04 4.12 4.90
N LEU A 19 7.83 3.07 4.09
CA LEU A 19 6.69 2.16 4.26
C LEU A 19 6.69 1.53 5.65
N ASP A 20 7.86 1.21 6.20
CA ASP A 20 7.97 0.53 7.49
C ASP A 20 7.50 1.40 8.65
N GLU A 21 7.80 2.70 8.60
CA GLU A 21 7.25 3.69 9.53
C GLU A 21 5.73 3.79 9.42
N LEU A 22 5.18 3.76 8.20
CA LEU A 22 3.73 3.76 7.98
C LEU A 22 3.07 2.52 8.60
N LEU A 23 3.61 1.34 8.31
CA LEU A 23 3.09 0.06 8.77
C LEU A 23 3.32 -0.20 10.25
N SER A 24 4.16 0.62 10.90
CA SER A 24 4.38 0.60 12.35
C SER A 24 3.57 1.66 13.09
N ASP A 25 2.87 2.57 12.38
CA ASP A 25 2.06 3.58 13.04
C ASP A 25 0.80 2.95 13.69
N PRO A 26 0.54 3.23 14.98
CA PRO A 26 -0.63 2.69 15.67
C PRO A 26 -1.98 3.00 15.02
N MET A 27 -2.18 4.16 14.39
CA MET A 27 -3.45 4.47 13.72
C MET A 27 -3.61 3.63 12.46
N VAL A 28 -2.52 3.46 11.70
CA VAL A 28 -2.52 2.63 10.49
C VAL A 28 -2.80 1.17 10.84
N LEU A 29 -2.14 0.64 11.87
CA LEU A 29 -2.36 -0.73 12.33
C LEU A 29 -3.83 -0.99 12.71
N LEU A 30 -4.48 -0.06 13.41
CA LEU A 30 -5.91 -0.17 13.76
C LEU A 30 -6.81 -0.22 12.52
N VAL A 31 -6.53 0.60 11.50
CA VAL A 31 -7.29 0.60 10.24
C VAL A 31 -7.07 -0.71 9.48
N MET A 32 -5.83 -1.18 9.43
CA MET A 32 -5.48 -2.44 8.78
C MET A 32 -6.18 -3.63 9.44
N GLU A 33 -6.20 -3.69 10.77
CA GLU A 33 -6.91 -4.73 11.51
C GLU A 33 -8.41 -4.73 11.21
N ARG A 34 -9.04 -3.55 11.23
CA ARG A 34 -10.47 -3.38 10.88
C ARG A 34 -10.77 -3.92 9.48
N ASP A 35 -9.89 -3.66 8.53
CA ASP A 35 -10.04 -4.07 7.13
C ASP A 35 -9.45 -5.47 6.86
N ARG A 36 -9.02 -6.19 7.92
CA ARG A 36 -8.41 -7.53 7.90
C ARG A 36 -7.15 -7.64 7.03
N VAL A 37 -6.41 -6.55 6.92
CA VAL A 37 -5.14 -6.48 6.19
C VAL A 37 -3.98 -6.67 7.16
N ARG A 38 -3.01 -7.52 6.80
CA ARG A 38 -1.76 -7.65 7.58
C ARG A 38 -0.62 -6.83 6.99
N PRO A 39 0.22 -6.17 7.82
CA PRO A 39 1.41 -5.44 7.35
C PRO A 39 2.33 -6.27 6.44
N GLU A 40 2.54 -7.54 6.77
CA GLU A 40 3.39 -8.46 6.00
C GLU A 40 2.85 -8.67 4.57
N GLN A 41 1.52 -8.72 4.42
CA GLN A 41 0.89 -8.88 3.10
C GLN A 41 1.11 -7.63 2.24
N VAL A 42 1.02 -6.44 2.84
CA VAL A 42 1.27 -5.17 2.13
C VAL A 42 2.71 -5.10 1.64
N ARG A 43 3.68 -5.45 2.50
CA ARG A 43 5.11 -5.50 2.11
C ARG A 43 5.32 -6.46 0.93
N MET A 44 4.79 -7.68 1.02
CA MET A 44 4.92 -8.68 -0.04
C MET A 44 4.28 -8.24 -1.37
N LEU A 45 3.09 -7.61 -1.31
CA LEU A 45 2.41 -7.13 -2.51
C LEU A 45 3.16 -5.97 -3.18
N LEU A 46 3.74 -5.07 -2.39
CA LEU A 46 4.53 -3.97 -2.92
C LEU A 46 5.80 -4.47 -3.60
N GLU A 47 6.53 -5.40 -2.98
CA GLU A 47 7.70 -6.03 -3.60
C GLU A 47 7.34 -6.74 -4.91
N ARG A 48 6.21 -7.45 -4.92
CA ARG A 48 5.71 -8.09 -6.14
C ARG A 48 5.33 -7.08 -7.23
N ALA A 49 4.76 -5.94 -6.85
CA ALA A 49 4.42 -4.87 -7.80
C ALA A 49 5.68 -4.20 -8.35
N ARG A 50 6.68 -3.97 -7.51
CA ARG A 50 8.00 -3.44 -7.91
C ARG A 50 8.68 -4.36 -8.93
N ASN A 51 8.66 -5.66 -8.70
CA ASN A 51 9.23 -6.66 -9.61
C ASN A 51 8.43 -6.83 -10.92
N ARG A 52 7.21 -6.31 -11.00
CA ARG A 52 6.39 -6.31 -12.22
C ARG A 52 6.55 -5.03 -13.05
N ALA A 53 7.17 -3.99 -12.51
CA ALA A 53 7.49 -2.80 -13.27
C ALA A 53 8.64 -3.17 -14.24
N PRO A 54 8.43 -3.14 -15.57
CA PRO A 54 9.51 -3.41 -16.50
C PRO A 54 10.57 -2.32 -16.34
N ASP A 55 11.83 -2.73 -16.24
CA ASP A 55 13.01 -1.87 -16.10
C ASP A 55 12.91 -0.64 -17.01
N GLY A 56 12.59 0.52 -16.44
CA GLY A 56 12.53 1.80 -17.15
C GLY A 56 11.17 2.51 -17.15
N ALA A 57 10.06 1.84 -16.84
CA ALA A 57 8.80 2.55 -16.59
C ALA A 57 8.81 3.07 -15.15
N ARG A 58 8.99 4.38 -14.98
CA ARG A 58 8.74 5.07 -13.70
C ARG A 58 7.44 4.53 -13.10
N ALA A 59 7.46 4.23 -11.80
CA ALA A 59 6.37 3.64 -11.02
C ALA A 59 5.03 4.43 -11.02
N ASP A 60 4.90 5.45 -11.87
CA ASP A 60 3.79 6.40 -11.95
C ASP A 60 2.85 6.14 -13.15
N GLN A 61 3.12 5.12 -13.97
CA GLN A 61 2.23 4.78 -15.09
C GLN A 61 1.77 3.33 -14.99
N PRO A 62 0.54 3.08 -14.48
CA PRO A 62 0.00 1.74 -14.50
C PRO A 62 -0.13 1.29 -15.96
N VAL A 63 0.50 0.16 -16.30
CA VAL A 63 0.37 -0.49 -17.60
C VAL A 63 -1.01 -1.16 -17.67
N VAL A 64 -2.06 -0.34 -17.71
CA VAL A 64 -3.41 -0.79 -18.00
C VAL A 64 -3.60 -0.75 -19.51
N PRO A 65 -4.13 -1.83 -20.12
CA PRO A 65 -4.50 -1.79 -21.53
C PRO A 65 -5.58 -0.72 -21.74
N PRO A 66 -5.65 -0.12 -22.96
CA PRO A 66 -6.66 0.87 -23.29
C PRO A 66 -8.08 0.47 -22.86
N ALA A 67 -8.88 1.43 -22.39
CA ALA A 67 -10.20 1.18 -21.83
C ALA A 67 -11.14 0.36 -22.76
N HIS A 68 -10.99 0.49 -24.08
CA HIS A 68 -11.78 -0.27 -25.05
C HIS A 68 -11.47 -1.78 -25.05
N ILE A 69 -10.26 -2.19 -24.64
CA ILE A 69 -9.87 -3.59 -24.47
C ILE A 69 -10.53 -4.17 -23.21
N VAL A 70 -10.55 -3.40 -22.12
CA VAL A 70 -11.18 -3.80 -20.85
C VAL A 70 -12.69 -3.93 -20.98
N ALA A 71 -13.34 -2.96 -21.63
CA ALA A 71 -14.79 -2.96 -21.83
C ALA A 71 -15.29 -4.22 -22.55
N ARG A 72 -14.55 -4.70 -23.56
CA ARG A 72 -14.92 -5.89 -24.34
C ARG A 72 -14.87 -7.18 -23.50
N GLY A 73 -13.88 -7.29 -22.61
CA GLY A 73 -13.72 -8.44 -21.71
C GLY A 73 -14.78 -8.51 -20.62
N CYS A 74 -15.12 -7.37 -20.00
CA CYS A 74 -16.15 -7.30 -18.96
C CYS A 74 -17.56 -7.55 -19.53
N PHE A 75 -17.86 -7.02 -20.71
CA PHE A 75 -19.16 -7.20 -21.37
C PHE A 75 -19.44 -8.66 -21.75
N GLN A 76 -18.42 -9.39 -22.24
CA GLN A 76 -18.54 -10.81 -22.57
C GLN A 76 -18.80 -11.71 -21.35
N GLN A 77 -18.23 -11.35 -20.20
CA GLN A 77 -18.40 -12.11 -18.95
C GLN A 77 -19.79 -11.90 -18.34
N TRP A 78 -20.38 -10.71 -18.52
CA TRP A 78 -21.74 -10.41 -18.06
C TRP A 78 -22.84 -11.10 -18.87
N LEU A 79 -22.61 -11.35 -20.17
CA LEU A 79 -23.60 -11.97 -21.06
C LEU A 79 -23.61 -13.51 -21.03
N ARG A 80 -22.71 -14.15 -20.30
CA ARG A 80 -22.60 -15.62 -20.18
C ARG A 80 -22.99 -16.16 -18.80
N GLY A 81 -23.79 -15.40 -18.05
CA GLY A 81 -24.44 -15.87 -16.83
C GLY A 81 -25.37 -17.04 -17.09
#